data_AF-A0A7C0XV20-F1
#
_entry.id   AF-A0A7C0XV20-F1
#
_cell.length_a   1.000
_cell.length_b   1.000
_cell.length_c   1.000
_cell.angle_alpha   90.00
_cell.angle_beta   90.00
_cell.angle_gamma   90.00
#
_symmetry.space_group_name_H-M   'P 1'
#
loop_
_entity.id
_entity.type
_entity.pdbx_description
1 polymer ?
#
loop_
_entity_poly.entity_id
_entity_poly.type
_entity_poly.pdbx_seq_one_letter_code
_entity_poly.pdbx_strand_id
1 'polypeptide(L)'
;MAKCSFCSGKAIYSKDRTSFCKKHFNRFFIKKVEKVLHMSKLFNKKVLIAVSGGKDSSALAFALKKLNENLASSRKNHLELFHINLGIPEFSEDCLASVKELSKLLNLKLHVVSLADITQKSLEEIAKNRLQPICGICGTIKRYL
;
A
#
# COMPACT_ATOMS: atom_id res chain seq x y z
N MET A 1 -33.01 -5.94 1.28
CA MET A 1 -31.54 -5.91 1.42
C MET A 1 -30.96 -7.22 0.88
N ALA A 2 -29.95 -7.16 0.01
CA ALA A 2 -29.34 -8.37 -0.53
C ALA A 2 -28.60 -9.18 0.56
N LYS A 3 -28.72 -10.51 0.51
CA LYS A 3 -27.95 -11.44 1.35
C LYS A 3 -26.63 -11.79 0.66
N CYS A 4 -25.64 -12.22 1.42
CA CYS A 4 -24.40 -12.74 0.86
C CYS A 4 -24.67 -14.04 0.08
N SER A 5 -24.02 -14.21 -1.07
CA SER A 5 -24.12 -15.42 -1.88
C SER A 5 -23.48 -16.66 -1.23
N PHE A 6 -22.71 -16.48 -0.15
CA PHE A 6 -21.98 -17.56 0.54
C PHE A 6 -22.46 -17.79 1.99
N CYS A 7 -23.35 -16.96 2.53
CA CYS A 7 -23.95 -17.15 3.85
C CYS A 7 -25.21 -16.30 4.05
N SER A 8 -25.91 -16.51 5.17
CA SER A 8 -27.11 -15.74 5.53
C SER A 8 -26.87 -14.29 5.97
N GLY A 9 -25.62 -13.81 5.95
CA GLY A 9 -25.25 -12.46 6.38
C GLY A 9 -25.68 -11.36 5.40
N LYS A 10 -25.85 -10.13 5.91
CA LYS A 10 -26.15 -8.94 5.09
C LYS A 10 -25.00 -8.64 4.11
N ALA A 11 -25.33 -8.43 2.84
CA ALA A 11 -24.35 -8.02 1.84
C ALA A 11 -23.95 -6.54 2.04
N ILE A 12 -22.66 -6.26 1.86
CA ILE A 12 -22.08 -4.90 1.89
C ILE A 12 -21.46 -4.49 0.56
N TYR A 13 -21.24 -5.46 -0.33
CA TYR A 13 -20.65 -5.26 -1.64
C TYR A 13 -21.25 -6.27 -2.62
N SER A 14 -21.56 -5.84 -3.83
CA SER A 14 -22.02 -6.71 -4.91
C SER A 14 -21.16 -6.46 -6.14
N LYS A 15 -20.77 -7.55 -6.80
CA LYS A 15 -20.09 -7.50 -8.08
C LYS A 15 -20.68 -8.58 -9.00
N ASP A 16 -21.05 -8.17 -10.20
CA ASP A 16 -21.74 -9.02 -11.17
C ASP A 16 -22.97 -9.67 -10.50
N ARG A 17 -23.08 -10.99 -10.53
CA ARG A 17 -24.18 -11.75 -9.88
C ARG A 17 -23.84 -12.24 -8.46
N THR A 18 -22.75 -11.74 -7.85
CA THR A 18 -22.29 -12.20 -6.54
C THR A 18 -22.34 -11.09 -5.49
N SER A 19 -22.96 -11.37 -4.35
CA SER A 19 -23.06 -10.45 -3.22
C SER A 19 -22.24 -10.96 -2.03
N PHE A 20 -21.50 -10.07 -1.38
CA PHE A 20 -20.54 -10.39 -0.34
C PHE A 20 -20.89 -9.66 0.97
N CYS A 21 -20.94 -10.38 2.07
CA CYS A 21 -20.82 -9.77 3.40
C CYS A 21 -19.36 -9.39 3.67
N LYS A 22 -19.09 -8.64 4.74
CA LYS A 22 -17.72 -8.20 5.12
C LYS A 22 -16.68 -9.33 5.11
N LYS A 23 -17.01 -10.47 5.73
CA LYS A 23 -16.12 -11.64 5.81
C LYS A 23 -15.79 -12.20 4.43
N HIS A 24 -16.80 -12.40 3.59
CA HIS A 24 -16.61 -13.00 2.27
C HIS A 24 -15.98 -12.04 1.28
N PHE A 25 -16.24 -10.73 1.39
CA PHE A 25 -15.55 -9.71 0.62
C PHE A 25 -14.05 -9.70 0.93
N ASN A 26 -13.67 -9.70 2.22
CA ASN A 26 -12.26 -9.74 2.63
C ASN A 26 -11.56 -11.00 2.08
N ARG A 27 -12.19 -12.18 2.20
CA ARG A 27 -11.64 -13.42 1.64
C ARG A 27 -11.48 -13.34 0.12
N PHE A 28 -12.48 -12.81 -0.58
CA PHE A 28 -12.45 -12.63 -2.02
C PHE A 28 -11.32 -11.70 -2.46
N PHE A 29 -11.15 -10.56 -1.78
CA PHE A 29 -10.08 -9.61 -2.06
C PHE A 29 -8.70 -10.23 -1.88
N ILE A 30 -8.46 -10.89 -0.74
CA ILE A 30 -7.20 -11.56 -0.42
C ILE A 30 -6.85 -12.64 -1.47
N LYS A 31 -7.83 -13.47 -1.86
CA LYS A 31 -7.63 -14.49 -2.91
C LYS A 31 -7.28 -13.89 -4.28
N LYS A 32 -7.80 -12.71 -4.60
CA LYS A 32 -7.41 -12.04 -5.86
C LYS A 32 -5.95 -11.60 -5.85
N VAL A 33 -5.49 -11.06 -4.73
CA VAL A 33 -4.07 -10.67 -4.57
C VAL A 33 -3.17 -11.91 -4.65
N GLU A 34 -3.56 -13.00 -4.00
CA GLU A 34 -2.84 -14.29 -4.08
C GLU A 34 -2.70 -14.80 -5.52
N LYS A 35 -3.80 -14.75 -6.29
CA LYS A 35 -3.78 -15.15 -7.71
C LYS A 35 -2.76 -14.34 -8.52
N VAL A 36 -2.69 -13.02 -8.28
CA VAL A 36 -1.70 -12.16 -8.95
C VAL A 36 -0.28 -12.52 -8.54
N LEU A 37 -0.01 -12.74 -7.24
CA LEU A 37 1.31 -13.18 -6.77
C LEU A 37 1.78 -14.48 -7.44
N HIS A 38 0.86 -15.44 -7.64
CA HIS A 38 1.15 -16.67 -8.39
C HIS A 38 1.51 -16.41 -9.84
N MET A 39 0.70 -15.61 -10.54
CA MET A 39 0.96 -15.27 -11.94
C MET A 39 2.29 -14.53 -12.10
N SER A 40 2.63 -13.64 -11.16
CA SER A 40 3.85 -12.86 -11.16
C SER A 40 5.06 -13.57 -10.54
N LYS A 41 4.91 -14.81 -10.03
CA LYS A 41 5.97 -15.58 -9.36
C LYS A 41 6.66 -14.83 -8.19
N LEU A 42 5.88 -14.04 -7.43
CA LEU A 42 6.36 -13.19 -6.33
C LEU A 42 6.19 -13.87 -4.95
N PHE A 43 6.76 -15.05 -4.79
CA PHE A 43 6.84 -15.78 -3.51
C PHE A 43 8.29 -16.00 -3.09
N ASN A 44 8.51 -16.13 -1.78
CA ASN A 44 9.85 -16.29 -1.19
C ASN A 44 10.83 -15.18 -1.65
N LYS A 45 10.37 -13.93 -1.65
CA LYS A 45 11.15 -12.74 -2.02
C LYS A 45 11.25 -11.77 -0.85
N LYS A 46 12.27 -10.92 -0.88
CA LYS A 46 12.29 -9.66 -0.12
C LYS A 46 11.50 -8.62 -0.91
N VAL A 47 10.44 -8.08 -0.31
CA VAL A 47 9.53 -7.14 -0.96
C VAL A 47 9.47 -5.87 -0.12
N LEU A 48 9.90 -4.77 -0.73
CA LEU A 48 9.76 -3.43 -0.18
C LEU A 48 8.48 -2.82 -0.74
N ILE A 49 7.53 -2.48 0.13
CA ILE A 49 6.22 -1.97 -0.25
C ILE A 49 6.22 -0.45 -0.11
N ALA A 50 6.24 0.26 -1.23
CA ALA A 50 6.08 1.71 -1.25
C ALA A 50 4.67 2.10 -0.81
N VAL A 51 4.56 2.78 0.34
CA VAL A 51 3.30 3.22 0.96
C VAL A 51 3.24 4.73 1.02
N SER A 52 2.19 5.30 0.44
CA SER A 52 2.02 6.76 0.33
C SER A 52 1.22 7.39 1.46
N GLY A 53 0.61 6.58 2.33
CA GLY A 53 -0.45 7.00 3.25
C GLY A 53 -1.87 6.86 2.67
N GLY A 54 -1.97 6.64 1.35
CA GLY A 54 -3.25 6.41 0.68
C GLY A 54 -3.79 4.98 0.84
N LYS A 55 -5.11 4.83 0.67
CA LYS A 55 -5.83 3.56 0.83
C LYS A 55 -5.26 2.40 -0.02
N ASP A 56 -4.81 2.66 -1.24
CA ASP A 56 -4.46 1.60 -2.20
C ASP A 56 -3.16 0.88 -1.79
N SER A 57 -2.11 1.66 -1.46
CA SER A 57 -0.84 1.11 -0.99
C SER A 57 -0.96 0.49 0.41
N SER A 58 -1.76 1.10 1.29
CA SER A 58 -2.07 0.55 2.60
C SER A 58 -2.85 -0.77 2.52
N ALA A 59 -3.84 -0.86 1.62
CA ALA A 59 -4.59 -2.09 1.39
C ALA A 59 -3.71 -3.21 0.79
N LEU A 60 -2.77 -2.86 -0.10
CA LEU A 60 -1.78 -3.80 -0.62
C LEU A 60 -0.90 -4.35 0.51
N ALA A 61 -0.34 -3.47 1.34
CA ALA A 61 0.50 -3.88 2.47
C ALA A 61 -0.25 -4.82 3.43
N PHE A 62 -1.50 -4.45 3.78
CA PHE A 62 -2.36 -5.28 4.59
C PHE A 62 -2.63 -6.64 3.95
N ALA A 63 -2.97 -6.67 2.65
CA ALA A 63 -3.26 -7.90 1.93
C ALA A 63 -2.07 -8.85 1.87
N LEU A 64 -0.88 -8.32 1.56
CA LEU A 64 0.36 -9.11 1.51
C LEU A 64 0.71 -9.66 2.89
N LYS A 65 0.58 -8.87 3.96
CA LYS A 65 0.79 -9.33 5.33
C LYS A 65 -0.18 -10.48 5.69
N LYS A 66 -1.47 -10.32 5.40
CA LYS A 66 -2.49 -11.35 5.67
C LYS A 66 -2.31 -12.61 4.84
N LEU A 67 -1.84 -12.50 3.61
CA LEU A 67 -1.47 -13.68 2.82
C LEU A 67 -0.27 -14.41 3.44
N ASN A 68 0.78 -13.68 3.79
CA ASN A 68 1.96 -14.24 4.43
C ASN A 68 1.66 -15.00 5.73
N GLU A 69 0.69 -14.56 6.52
CA GLU A 69 0.26 -15.26 7.74
C GLU A 69 -0.30 -16.67 7.43
N ASN A 70 -0.96 -16.85 6.29
CA ASN A 70 -1.60 -18.10 5.88
C ASN A 70 -0.72 -19.02 5.02
N LEU A 71 0.40 -18.52 4.50
CA LEU A 71 1.30 -19.29 3.64
C LEU A 71 2.24 -20.18 4.45
N ALA A 72 2.63 -21.33 3.89
CA ALA A 72 3.72 -22.15 4.42
C ALA A 72 5.02 -21.33 4.48
N SER A 73 5.85 -21.57 5.49
CA SER A 73 7.07 -20.77 5.74
C SER A 73 8.00 -20.67 4.52
N SER A 74 8.11 -21.74 3.72
CA SER A 74 8.92 -21.77 2.48
C SER A 74 8.43 -20.86 1.35
N ARG A 75 7.22 -20.30 1.46
CA ARG A 75 6.61 -19.42 0.46
C ARG A 75 6.39 -17.99 0.96
N LYS A 76 6.65 -17.70 2.24
CA LYS A 76 6.43 -16.36 2.82
C LYS A 76 7.42 -15.37 2.21
N ASN A 77 6.93 -14.18 1.89
CA ASN A 77 7.80 -13.06 1.53
C ASN A 77 8.36 -12.39 2.79
N HIS A 78 9.55 -11.82 2.71
CA HIS A 78 10.05 -10.89 3.70
C HIS A 78 9.53 -9.49 3.35
N LEU A 79 8.63 -8.94 4.16
CA LEU A 79 7.91 -7.69 3.86
C LEU A 79 8.45 -6.55 4.71
N GLU A 80 8.74 -5.43 4.07
CA GLU A 80 9.07 -4.16 4.72
C GLU A 80 8.31 -3.02 4.02
N LEU A 81 8.12 -1.91 4.72
CA LEU A 81 7.43 -0.73 4.21
C LEU A 81 8.43 0.37 3.88
N PHE A 82 8.14 1.15 2.84
CA PHE A 82 8.94 2.30 2.43
C PHE A 82 8.04 3.50 2.18
N HIS A 83 8.41 4.65 2.72
CA HIS A 83 7.71 5.91 2.53
C HIS A 83 8.68 7.03 2.17
N ILE A 84 8.27 7.87 1.22
CA ILE A 84 9.00 9.07 0.83
C ILE A 84 8.19 10.27 1.31
N ASN A 85 8.73 11.02 2.25
CA ASN A 85 8.23 12.32 2.64
C ASN A 85 8.78 13.37 1.65
N LEU A 86 7.89 14.01 0.90
CA LEU A 86 8.24 14.98 -0.15
C LEU A 86 8.37 16.42 0.37
N GLY A 87 8.13 16.65 1.66
CA GLY A 87 8.18 17.97 2.27
C GLY A 87 7.08 18.93 1.79
N ILE A 88 5.96 18.40 1.29
CA ILE A 88 4.75 19.21 1.03
C ILE A 88 4.16 19.61 2.38
N PRO A 89 4.02 20.92 2.69
CA PRO A 89 3.56 21.41 3.98
C PRO A 89 2.25 20.74 4.43
N GLU A 90 2.20 20.34 5.70
CA GLU A 90 1.08 19.63 6.37
C GLU A 90 0.76 18.24 5.79
N PHE A 91 0.52 18.17 4.48
CA PHE A 91 0.15 16.95 3.77
C PHE A 91 1.14 15.81 3.94
N SER A 92 2.44 16.07 3.88
CA SER A 92 3.44 15.00 3.98
C SER A 92 3.54 14.44 5.39
N GLU A 93 3.33 15.27 6.40
CA GLU A 93 3.34 14.83 7.81
C GLU A 93 2.10 14.00 8.14
N ASP A 94 0.92 14.39 7.65
CA ASP A 94 -0.32 13.60 7.78
C ASP A 94 -0.19 12.23 7.10
N CYS A 95 0.42 12.20 5.91
CA CYS A 95 0.71 10.96 5.21
C CYS A 95 1.69 10.08 6.02
N LEU A 96 2.75 10.67 6.58
CA LEU A 96 3.73 9.96 7.39
C LEU A 96 3.10 9.41 8.68
N ALA A 97 2.23 10.17 9.34
CA ALA A 97 1.50 9.72 10.53
C ALA A 97 0.66 8.48 10.21
N SER A 98 -0.12 8.54 9.13
CA SER A 98 -0.94 7.40 8.64
C SER A 98 -0.09 6.17 8.33
N VAL A 99 1.10 6.36 7.73
CA VAL A 99 2.03 5.26 7.42
C VAL A 99 2.66 4.67 8.68
N LYS A 100 3.01 5.49 9.68
CA LYS A 100 3.53 5.03 10.97
C LYS A 100 2.50 4.18 11.71
N GLU A 101 1.22 4.55 11.67
CA GLU A 101 0.13 3.75 12.22
C GLU A 101 -0.03 2.41 11.49
N LEU A 102 0.00 2.42 10.15
CA LEU A 102 -0.03 1.21 9.35
C LEU A 102 1.14 0.26 9.69
N SER A 103 2.36 0.80 9.82
CA SER A 103 3.56 0.04 10.20
C SER A 103 3.39 -0.66 11.54
N LYS A 104 2.88 0.07 12.55
CA LYS A 104 2.57 -0.49 13.88
C LYS A 104 1.49 -1.57 13.77
N LEU A 105 0.40 -1.31 13.05
CA LEU A 105 -0.71 -2.24 12.88
C LEU A 105 -0.29 -3.57 12.23
N LEU A 106 0.58 -3.51 11.22
CA LEU A 106 1.05 -4.68 10.49
C LEU A 106 2.26 -5.37 11.13
N ASN A 107 2.88 -4.70 12.12
CA ASN A 107 4.18 -5.07 12.69
C ASN A 107 5.22 -5.34 11.59
N LEU A 108 5.41 -4.33 10.73
CA LEU A 108 6.38 -4.36 9.62
C LEU A 108 7.37 -3.20 9.78
N LYS A 109 8.64 -3.48 9.54
CA LYS A 109 9.70 -2.46 9.53
C LYS A 109 9.36 -1.38 8.49
N LEU A 110 9.40 -0.12 8.92
CA LEU A 110 9.17 1.04 8.06
C LEU A 110 10.48 1.79 7.85
N HIS A 111 10.80 2.02 6.58
CA HIS A 111 11.86 2.92 6.15
C HIS A 111 11.25 4.22 5.65
N VAL A 112 11.76 5.34 6.15
CA VAL A 112 11.31 6.67 5.77
C VAL A 112 12.48 7.41 5.16
N VAL A 113 12.26 7.98 3.98
CA VAL A 113 13.20 8.89 3.31
C VAL A 113 12.54 10.24 3.19
N SER A 114 13.23 11.28 3.66
CA SER A 114 12.82 12.67 3.50
C SER A 114 13.58 13.28 2.32
N LEU A 115 12.85 13.90 1.40
CA LEU A 115 13.44 14.64 0.29
C LEU A 115 14.29 15.81 0.79
N ALA A 116 13.85 16.47 1.87
CA ALA A 116 14.57 17.56 2.49
C ALA A 116 15.91 17.10 3.08
N ASP A 117 15.98 15.91 3.67
CA ASP A 117 17.22 15.39 4.26
C ASP A 117 18.29 15.13 3.19
N ILE A 118 17.87 14.77 1.97
CA ILE A 118 18.76 14.48 0.85
C ILE A 118 19.16 15.76 0.10
N THR A 119 18.21 16.66 -0.13
CA THR A 119 18.38 17.77 -1.08
C THR A 119 18.46 19.14 -0.42
N GLN A 120 18.23 19.22 0.89
CA GLN A 120 18.05 20.46 1.65
C GLN A 120 16.95 21.36 1.07
N LYS A 121 16.01 20.77 0.31
CA LYS A 121 14.92 21.47 -0.39
C LYS A 121 13.62 20.68 -0.34
N SER A 122 12.50 21.38 -0.33
CA SER A 122 11.17 20.80 -0.54
C SER A 122 10.92 20.51 -2.02
N LEU A 123 9.89 19.71 -2.31
CA LEU A 123 9.43 19.48 -3.69
C LEU A 123 9.08 20.80 -4.40
N GLU A 124 8.45 21.74 -3.69
CA GLU A 124 8.05 23.04 -4.23
C GLU A 124 9.28 23.88 -4.60
N GLU A 125 10.30 23.89 -3.74
CA GLU A 125 11.56 24.61 -4.00
C GLU A 125 12.33 24.03 -5.18
N ILE A 126 12.31 22.71 -5.35
CA ILE A 126 12.91 22.04 -6.52
C ILE A 126 12.14 22.39 -7.81
N ALA A 127 10.81 22.52 -7.73
CA ALA A 127 9.97 22.81 -8.88
C ALA A 127 9.97 24.29 -9.30
N LYS A 128 10.22 25.23 -8.37
CA LYS A 128 10.07 26.68 -8.56
C LYS A 128 10.73 27.26 -9.82
N ASN A 129 11.87 26.70 -10.25
CA ASN A 129 12.64 27.20 -11.41
C ASN A 129 12.68 26.19 -12.58
N ARG A 130 11.74 25.24 -12.62
CA ARG A 130 11.68 24.22 -13.67
C ARG A 130 10.45 24.41 -14.55
N LEU A 131 10.64 24.22 -15.86
CA LEU A 131 9.55 24.22 -16.85
C LEU A 131 8.61 23.01 -16.69
N GLN A 132 9.07 21.97 -15.99
CA GLN A 132 8.31 20.73 -15.79
C GLN A 132 7.24 20.93 -14.70
N PRO A 133 6.02 20.41 -14.90
CA PRO A 133 5.00 20.40 -13.85
C PRO A 133 5.50 19.69 -12.59
N ILE A 134 5.15 20.22 -11.42
CA ILE A 134 5.55 19.68 -10.11
C ILE A 134 5.24 18.18 -9.96
N CYS A 135 4.12 17.71 -10.50
CA CYS A 135 3.73 16.30 -10.49
C CYS A 135 4.68 15.41 -11.30
N GLY A 136 5.24 15.92 -12.40
CA GLY A 136 6.24 15.21 -13.21
C GLY A 136 7.57 15.04 -12.47
N ILE A 137 7.99 16.09 -11.77
CA ILE A 137 9.18 16.08 -10.90
C ILE A 137 8.97 15.11 -9.74
N CYS A 138 7.84 15.23 -9.04
CA CYS A 138 7.42 14.34 -7.95
C CYS A 138 7.45 12.86 -8.37
N GLY A 139 6.88 12.54 -9.53
CA GLY A 139 6.88 11.17 -10.06
C GLY A 139 8.29 10.67 -10.34
N THR A 140 9.17 11.52 -10.85
CA THR A 140 10.57 11.17 -11.14
C THR A 140 11.34 10.89 -9.86
N ILE A 141 11.24 11.78 -8.86
CA ILE A 141 11.87 11.61 -7.55
C ILE A 141 11.43 10.30 -6.90
N LYS A 142 10.11 10.05 -6.82
CA LYS A 142 9.57 8.83 -6.18
C LYS A 142 9.94 7.52 -6.85
N ARG A 143 10.31 7.54 -8.13
CA ARG A 143 10.74 6.33 -8.85
C ARG A 143 12.24 6.11 -8.78
N TYR A 144 13.00 7.17 -8.54
CA TYR A 144 14.45 7.12 -8.42
C TYR A 144 14.89 6.71 -7.00
N LEU A 145 14.25 7.29 -5.98
CA LEU A 145 14.41 6.94 -4.57
C LEU A 145 13.74 5.60 -4.25
#